data_AF-A0A7Y0ERE2-F1
#
_entry.id   AF-A0A7Y0ERE2-F1
#
_cell.length_a   1.000
_cell.length_b   1.000
_cell.length_c   1.000
_cell.angle_alpha   90.00
_cell.angle_beta   90.00
_cell.angle_gamma   90.00
#
_symmetry.space_group_name_H-M   'P 1'
#
loop_
_entity.id
_entity.type
_entity.pdbx_description
1 polymer ?
#
loop_
_entity_poly.entity_id
_entity_poly.type
_entity_poly.pdbx_seq_one_letter_code
_entity_poly.pdbx_strand_id
1 'polypeptide(L)'
;MDDQQLDALHKIRVILRYSLTDAGHAKVTRAVEPSLDDPMTFSANMRFWREQLPQMWLQLIDEGAADGSIVTQYPREASQLLALLLNYWLLPHFYPASKAECRHRVQCLATMMEAIGVPLFDDELVELMVNSAIVACESDK
;
A
#
# COMPACT_ATOMS: atom_id res chain seq x y z
N MET A 1 -10.78 -11.22 17.67
CA MET A 1 -10.59 -9.80 18.02
C MET A 1 -11.87 -9.13 17.62
N ASP A 2 -12.51 -8.39 18.53
CA ASP A 2 -13.83 -7.81 18.30
C ASP A 2 -13.70 -6.62 17.32
N ASP A 3 -14.16 -6.79 16.08
CA ASP A 3 -14.02 -5.81 14.98
C ASP A 3 -14.76 -4.47 15.23
N GLN A 4 -15.61 -4.42 16.26
CA GLN A 4 -16.48 -3.26 16.53
C GLN A 4 -15.79 -2.07 17.23
N GLN A 5 -14.50 -2.15 17.56
CA GLN A 5 -13.78 -1.09 18.31
C GLN A 5 -12.60 -0.43 17.58
N LEU A 6 -12.28 -0.84 16.34
CA LEU A 6 -11.19 -0.19 15.60
C LEU A 6 -11.69 1.06 14.86
N ASP A 7 -11.00 2.19 15.04
CA ASP A 7 -11.13 3.33 14.15
C ASP A 7 -10.63 2.99 12.74
N ALA A 8 -10.99 3.80 11.74
CA ALA A 8 -10.70 3.51 10.35
C ALA A 8 -9.20 3.47 10.05
N LEU A 9 -8.39 4.33 10.68
CA LEU A 9 -6.92 4.29 10.58
C LEU A 9 -6.38 2.91 10.98
N HIS A 10 -6.84 2.36 12.10
CA HIS A 10 -6.43 1.04 12.56
C HIS A 10 -6.97 -0.08 11.65
N LYS A 11 -8.20 0.05 11.13
CA LYS A 11 -8.73 -0.90 10.13
C LYS A 11 -7.84 -0.95 8.87
N ILE A 12 -7.46 0.21 8.34
CA ILE A 12 -6.57 0.30 7.17
C ILE A 12 -5.23 -0.41 7.45
N ARG A 13 -4.63 -0.16 8.63
CA ARG A 13 -3.38 -0.83 9.02
C ARG A 13 -3.56 -2.35 9.10
N VAL A 14 -4.66 -2.84 9.68
CA VAL A 14 -4.96 -4.27 9.74
C VAL A 14 -5.08 -4.88 8.33
N ILE A 15 -5.80 -4.22 7.42
CA ILE A 15 -5.93 -4.65 6.02
C ILE A 15 -4.54 -4.75 5.37
N LEU A 16 -3.71 -3.71 5.49
CA LEU A 16 -2.37 -3.69 4.90
C LEU A 16 -1.47 -4.78 5.50
N ARG A 17 -1.45 -4.94 6.83
CA ARG A 17 -0.69 -6.01 7.50
C ARG A 17 -1.12 -7.39 7.04
N TYR A 18 -2.43 -7.63 6.93
CA TYR A 18 -2.96 -8.89 6.43
C TYR A 18 -2.49 -9.16 5.00
N SER A 19 -2.61 -8.18 4.10
CA SER A 19 -2.13 -8.32 2.72
C SER A 19 -0.63 -8.60 2.60
N LEU A 20 0.19 -8.08 3.52
CA LEU A 20 1.65 -8.28 3.51
C LEU A 20 2.10 -9.61 4.12
N THR A 21 1.35 -10.12 5.10
CA THR A 21 1.69 -11.33 5.86
C THR A 21 1.00 -12.59 5.34
N ASP A 22 -0.08 -12.46 4.57
CA ASP A 22 -0.77 -13.60 3.98
C ASP A 22 0.11 -14.28 2.92
N ALA A 23 0.61 -15.46 3.25
CA ALA A 23 1.46 -16.25 2.37
C ALA A 23 0.75 -16.65 1.07
N GLY A 24 -0.58 -16.80 1.10
CA GLY A 24 -1.40 -17.03 -0.09
C GLY A 24 -1.34 -15.84 -1.05
N HIS A 25 -1.68 -14.66 -0.55
CA HIS A 25 -1.63 -13.39 -1.27
C HIS A 25 -0.22 -13.09 -1.81
N ALA A 26 0.83 -13.28 -1.01
CA ALA A 26 2.21 -13.07 -1.44
C ALA A 26 2.61 -14.03 -2.58
N LYS A 27 2.22 -15.32 -2.49
CA LYS A 27 2.48 -16.31 -3.54
C LYS A 27 1.77 -15.96 -4.85
N VAL A 28 0.50 -15.54 -4.76
CA VAL A 28 -0.27 -15.10 -5.93
C VAL A 28 0.36 -13.87 -6.55
N THR A 29 0.71 -12.86 -5.75
CA THR A 29 1.33 -11.63 -6.22
C THR A 29 2.62 -11.93 -7.00
N ARG A 30 3.52 -12.73 -6.44
CA ARG A 30 4.76 -13.15 -7.12
C ARG A 30 4.53 -13.94 -8.40
N ALA A 31 3.48 -14.77 -8.44
CA ALA A 31 3.15 -15.55 -9.64
C ALA A 31 2.57 -14.68 -10.77
N VAL A 32 1.86 -13.61 -10.41
CA VAL A 32 1.20 -12.70 -11.35
C VAL A 32 2.14 -11.55 -11.75
N GLU A 33 3.10 -11.16 -10.91
CA GLU A 33 4.03 -10.06 -11.17
C GLU A 33 4.69 -10.11 -12.56
N PRO A 34 5.24 -11.24 -13.06
CA PRO A 34 5.82 -11.29 -14.41
C PRO A 34 4.81 -11.03 -15.54
N SER A 35 3.52 -11.22 -15.31
CA SER A 35 2.49 -10.91 -16.31
C SER A 35 2.34 -9.41 -16.58
N LEU A 36 2.91 -8.56 -15.71
CA LEU A 36 2.94 -7.12 -15.91
C LEU A 36 3.88 -6.68 -17.05
N ASP A 37 4.74 -7.58 -17.55
CA ASP A 37 5.51 -7.36 -18.78
C ASP A 37 4.62 -7.34 -20.04
N ASP A 38 3.44 -7.98 -19.99
CA ASP A 38 2.46 -7.94 -21.07
C ASP A 38 1.68 -6.60 -21.04
N PRO A 39 1.72 -5.79 -22.11
CA PRO A 39 1.09 -4.46 -22.13
C PRO A 39 -0.42 -4.48 -21.89
N MET A 40 -1.12 -5.55 -22.30
CA MET A 40 -2.56 -5.67 -22.10
C MET A 40 -2.89 -5.93 -20.64
N THR A 41 -2.13 -6.82 -20.01
CA THR A 41 -2.23 -7.14 -18.58
C THR A 41 -1.85 -5.94 -17.72
N PHE A 42 -0.76 -5.24 -18.05
CA PHE A 42 -0.39 -4.01 -17.37
C PHE A 42 -1.46 -2.94 -17.51
N SER A 43 -2.00 -2.73 -18.72
CA SER A 43 -3.08 -1.76 -18.95
C SER A 43 -4.34 -2.10 -18.18
N ALA A 44 -4.69 -3.39 -18.07
CA ALA A 44 -5.83 -3.84 -17.26
C ALA A 44 -5.61 -3.56 -15.77
N ASN A 45 -4.42 -3.84 -15.24
CA ASN A 45 -4.05 -3.53 -13.86
C ASN A 45 -4.07 -2.02 -13.59
N MET A 46 -3.51 -1.21 -14.49
CA MET A 46 -3.55 0.25 -14.38
C MET A 46 -4.99 0.79 -14.35
N ARG A 47 -5.92 0.20 -15.11
CA ARG A 47 -7.36 0.55 -15.03
C ARG A 47 -7.95 0.21 -13.67
N PHE A 48 -7.62 -0.95 -13.12
CA PHE A 48 -8.03 -1.31 -11.77
C PHE A 48 -7.45 -0.36 -10.70
N TRP A 49 -6.16 -0.05 -10.77
CA TRP A 49 -5.47 0.84 -9.83
C TRP A 49 -5.92 2.30 -9.93
N ARG A 50 -6.45 2.76 -11.07
CA ARG A 50 -6.98 4.13 -11.22
C ARG A 50 -8.47 4.26 -10.88
N GLU A 51 -9.26 3.20 -11.04
CA GLU A 51 -10.72 3.27 -10.90
C GLU A 51 -11.20 2.65 -9.59
N GLN A 52 -10.81 1.40 -9.30
CA GLN A 52 -11.42 0.62 -8.22
C GLN A 52 -10.68 0.80 -6.89
N LEU A 53 -9.35 0.66 -6.88
CA LEU A 53 -8.57 0.80 -5.63
C LEU A 53 -8.72 2.18 -4.98
N PRO A 54 -8.68 3.31 -5.71
CA PRO A 54 -8.83 4.62 -5.08
C PRO A 54 -10.21 4.82 -4.47
N GLN A 55 -11.26 4.17 -5.00
CA GLN A 55 -12.60 4.23 -4.42
C GLN A 55 -12.66 3.47 -3.10
N MET A 56 -12.04 2.28 -3.04
CA MET A 56 -11.92 1.51 -1.81
C MET A 56 -11.15 2.29 -0.74
N TRP A 57 -10.00 2.88 -1.10
CA TRP A 57 -9.22 3.70 -0.17
C TRP A 57 -9.97 4.97 0.27
N LEU A 58 -10.70 5.61 -0.64
CA LEU A 58 -11.46 6.82 -0.32
C LEU A 58 -12.55 6.52 0.72
N GLN A 59 -13.27 5.40 0.59
CA GLN A 59 -14.27 4.99 1.57
C GLN A 59 -13.67 4.87 2.98
N LEU A 60 -12.50 4.22 3.10
CA LEU A 60 -11.82 4.05 4.38
C LEU A 60 -11.27 5.37 4.94
N ILE A 61 -10.80 6.27 4.07
CA ILE A 61 -10.33 7.60 4.47
C ILE A 61 -11.51 8.48 4.92
N ASP A 62 -12.65 8.43 4.24
CA ASP A 62 -13.86 9.15 4.63
C ASP A 62 -14.42 8.62 5.96
N GLU A 63 -14.37 7.31 6.21
CA GLU A 63 -14.65 6.74 7.54
C GLU A 63 -13.71 7.32 8.61
N GLY A 64 -12.41 7.43 8.31
CA GLY A 64 -11.42 8.00 9.22
C GLY A 64 -11.62 9.49 9.49
N ALA A 65 -12.17 10.22 8.51
CA ALA A 65 -12.59 11.60 8.71
C ALA A 65 -13.81 11.69 9.62
N ALA A 66 -14.75 10.75 9.51
CA ALA A 66 -15.96 10.71 10.32
C ALA A 66 -15.69 10.32 11.78
N ASP A 67 -14.76 9.40 12.04
CA ASP A 67 -14.37 8.99 13.39
C ASP A 67 -13.22 9.82 14.00
N GLY A 68 -12.60 10.70 13.21
CA GLY A 68 -11.55 11.62 13.62
C GLY A 68 -10.14 11.01 13.65
N SER A 69 -9.97 9.76 13.24
CA SER A 69 -8.66 9.09 13.16
C SER A 69 -7.80 9.55 11.98
N ILE A 70 -8.41 10.13 10.95
CA ILE A 70 -7.73 10.70 9.78
C ILE A 70 -8.21 12.14 9.57
N VAL A 71 -7.29 13.10 9.66
CA VAL A 71 -7.60 14.52 9.49
C VAL A 71 -6.82 15.05 8.29
N THR A 72 -7.44 14.98 7.11
CA THR A 72 -6.84 15.39 5.84
C THR A 72 -7.73 16.37 5.07
N GLN A 73 -7.10 17.31 4.36
CA GLN A 73 -7.78 18.15 3.36
C GLN A 73 -7.74 17.53 1.95
N TYR A 74 -7.08 16.37 1.81
CA TYR A 74 -6.75 15.75 0.52
C TYR A 74 -7.18 14.28 0.45
N PRO A 75 -8.43 13.92 0.83
CA PRO A 75 -8.84 12.51 0.93
C PRO A 75 -8.79 11.78 -0.42
N ARG A 76 -9.13 12.47 -1.51
CA ARG A 76 -9.11 11.91 -2.87
C ARG A 76 -7.69 11.68 -3.39
N GLU A 77 -6.80 12.64 -3.16
CA GLU A 77 -5.40 12.56 -3.56
C GLU A 77 -4.69 11.46 -2.76
N ALA A 78 -4.93 11.40 -1.44
CA ALA A 78 -4.42 10.33 -0.60
C ALA A 78 -4.86 8.95 -1.12
N SER A 79 -6.13 8.77 -1.48
CA SER A 79 -6.64 7.49 -1.97
C SER A 79 -6.00 7.07 -3.30
N GLN A 80 -5.77 8.02 -4.21
CA GLN A 80 -5.10 7.80 -5.49
C GLN A 80 -3.61 7.47 -5.31
N LEU A 81 -2.92 8.20 -4.41
CA LEU A 81 -1.51 7.97 -4.09
C LEU A 81 -1.31 6.60 -3.47
N LEU A 82 -2.16 6.18 -2.53
CA LEU A 82 -2.09 4.84 -1.94
C LEU A 82 -2.33 3.75 -2.99
N ALA A 83 -3.35 3.90 -3.84
CA ALA A 83 -3.62 2.94 -4.90
C ALA A 83 -2.43 2.80 -5.86
N LEU A 84 -1.85 3.91 -6.30
CA LEU A 84 -0.76 3.90 -7.26
C LEU A 84 0.56 3.44 -6.63
N LEU A 85 0.95 4.06 -5.52
CA LEU A 85 2.30 3.88 -4.97
C LEU A 85 2.49 2.50 -4.33
N LEU A 86 1.45 1.94 -3.70
CA LEU A 86 1.52 0.58 -3.15
C LEU A 86 1.58 -0.51 -4.23
N ASN A 87 0.99 -0.29 -5.41
CA ASN A 87 0.83 -1.33 -6.44
C ASN A 87 1.77 -1.17 -7.64
N TYR A 88 2.29 0.03 -7.88
CA TYR A 88 3.22 0.30 -8.98
C TYR A 88 4.62 0.68 -8.48
N TRP A 89 4.73 1.61 -7.54
CA TRP A 89 6.05 2.17 -7.16
C TRP A 89 6.82 1.31 -6.15
N LEU A 90 6.11 0.75 -5.17
CA LEU A 90 6.68 -0.17 -4.18
C LEU A 90 6.81 -1.61 -4.69
N LEU A 91 6.23 -1.93 -5.85
CA LEU A 91 6.45 -3.23 -6.49
C LEU A 91 7.85 -3.24 -7.14
N PRO A 92 8.75 -4.16 -6.73
CA PRO A 92 10.13 -4.18 -7.22
C PRO A 92 10.25 -4.48 -8.71
N HIS A 93 9.19 -5.00 -9.36
CA HIS A 93 9.11 -5.23 -10.80
C HIS A 93 9.48 -4.00 -11.65
N PHE A 94 8.86 -2.85 -11.39
CA PHE A 94 9.01 -1.65 -12.25
C PHE A 94 10.24 -0.83 -11.89
N TYR A 95 10.62 -0.87 -10.61
CA TYR A 95 11.77 -0.17 -10.09
C TYR A 95 12.55 -1.11 -9.17
N PRO A 96 13.40 -1.97 -9.72
CA PRO A 96 14.27 -2.82 -8.93
C PRO A 96 15.04 -1.99 -7.90
N ALA A 97 15.19 -2.55 -6.71
CA ALA A 97 15.83 -1.87 -5.60
C ALA A 97 16.40 -2.89 -4.63
N SER A 98 17.47 -2.49 -3.95
CA SER A 98 17.97 -3.15 -2.74
C SER A 98 16.98 -3.00 -1.59
N LYS A 99 17.13 -3.83 -0.55
CA LYS A 99 16.33 -3.70 0.68
C LYS A 99 16.45 -2.31 1.32
N ALA A 100 17.63 -1.70 1.29
CA ALA A 100 17.87 -0.36 1.83
C ALA A 100 17.12 0.72 1.03
N GLU A 101 17.15 0.65 -0.30
CA GLU A 101 16.41 1.58 -1.17
C GLU A 101 14.90 1.43 -1.00
N CYS A 102 14.40 0.21 -0.83
CA CYS A 102 12.98 -0.03 -0.58
C CYS A 102 12.52 0.50 0.76
N ARG A 103 13.31 0.33 1.82
CA ARG A 103 13.08 1.01 3.09
C ARG A 103 12.97 2.52 2.90
N HIS A 104 13.90 3.11 2.14
CA HIS A 104 13.87 4.54 1.88
C HIS A 104 12.61 4.97 1.11
N ARG A 105 12.12 4.18 0.14
CA ARG A 105 10.85 4.44 -0.57
C ARG A 105 9.63 4.32 0.34
N VAL A 106 9.57 3.30 1.19
CA VAL A 106 8.48 3.13 2.17
C VAL A 106 8.47 4.31 3.15
N GLN A 107 9.62 4.74 3.65
CA GLN A 107 9.75 5.92 4.52
C GLN A 107 9.37 7.22 3.80
N CYS A 108 9.71 7.34 2.52
CA CYS A 108 9.28 8.47 1.69
C CYS A 108 7.75 8.50 1.56
N LEU A 109 7.12 7.36 1.26
CA LEU A 109 5.66 7.27 1.20
C LEU A 109 5.01 7.61 2.56
N ALA A 110 5.54 7.06 3.65
CA ALA A 110 5.10 7.36 5.00
C ALA A 110 5.15 8.87 5.29
N THR A 111 6.27 9.51 4.95
CA THR A 111 6.46 10.96 5.11
C THR A 111 5.44 11.76 4.30
N MET A 112 5.18 11.37 3.05
CA MET A 112 4.19 12.04 2.21
C MET A 112 2.77 11.92 2.78
N MET A 113 2.40 10.75 3.28
CA MET A 113 1.06 10.49 3.81
C MET A 113 0.85 11.17 5.16
N GLU A 114 1.85 11.16 6.03
CA GLU A 114 1.87 11.94 7.28
C GLU A 114 1.67 13.43 7.01
N ALA A 115 2.41 13.98 6.04
CA ALA A 115 2.35 15.41 5.70
C ALA A 115 0.98 15.88 5.21
N ILE A 116 0.17 14.98 4.64
CA ILE A 116 -1.20 15.29 4.21
C ILE A 116 -2.27 14.85 5.22
N GLY A 117 -1.88 14.42 6.43
CA GLY A 117 -2.80 14.07 7.51
C GLY A 117 -3.38 12.65 7.43
N VAL A 118 -2.64 11.73 6.80
CA VAL A 118 -3.01 10.31 6.62
C VAL A 118 -1.91 9.41 7.22
N PRO A 119 -1.77 9.34 8.55
CA PRO A 119 -0.62 8.75 9.25
C PRO A 119 -0.65 7.21 9.26
N LEU A 120 -0.80 6.55 8.11
CA LEU A 120 -1.03 5.10 8.02
C LEU A 120 0.18 4.26 8.46
N PHE A 121 1.39 4.74 8.20
CA PHE A 121 2.63 3.97 8.28
C PHE A 121 3.29 4.12 9.65
N ASP A 122 2.97 3.22 10.57
CA ASP A 122 3.75 3.07 11.80
C ASP A 122 5.01 2.21 11.58
N ASP A 123 5.92 2.23 12.56
CA ASP A 123 7.19 1.53 12.48
C ASP A 123 7.01 0.03 12.17
N GLU A 124 5.99 -0.61 12.75
CA GLU A 124 5.67 -2.01 12.50
C GLU A 124 5.27 -2.24 11.04
N LEU A 125 4.38 -1.40 10.49
CA LEU A 125 3.94 -1.52 9.10
C LEU A 125 5.09 -1.25 8.13
N VAL A 126 5.97 -0.29 8.43
CA VAL A 126 7.17 -0.03 7.63
C VAL A 126 8.09 -1.26 7.61
N GLU A 127 8.36 -1.86 8.77
CA GLU A 127 9.16 -3.09 8.83
C GLU A 127 8.51 -4.25 8.08
N LEU A 128 7.19 -4.43 8.21
CA LEU A 128 6.46 -5.47 7.50
C LEU A 128 6.54 -5.26 5.99
N MET A 129 6.37 -4.03 5.49
CA MET A 129 6.50 -3.73 4.07
C MET A 129 7.89 -4.07 3.54
N VAL A 130 8.93 -3.58 4.21
CA VAL A 130 10.34 -3.79 3.80
C VAL A 130 10.73 -5.27 3.81
N ASN A 131 10.14 -6.08 4.68
CA ASN A 131 10.43 -7.51 4.79
C ASN A 131 9.44 -8.40 4.03
N SER A 132 8.38 -7.82 3.46
CA SER A 132 7.33 -8.61 2.79
C SER A 132 7.84 -9.24 1.50
N ALA A 133 7.27 -10.40 1.18
CA ALA A 133 7.51 -11.10 -0.08
C ALA A 133 6.98 -10.35 -1.32
N ILE A 134 6.12 -9.35 -1.12
CA ILE A 134 5.41 -8.55 -2.15
C ILE A 134 6.22 -7.32 -2.56
N VAL A 135 6.82 -6.64 -1.59
CA VAL A 135 7.77 -5.54 -1.78
C VAL A 135 9.20 -6.10 -1.71
N ALA A 136 9.39 -7.40 -1.98
CA ALA A 136 10.66 -8.07 -1.74
C ALA A 136 11.74 -7.55 -2.69
N CYS A 137 12.53 -6.65 -2.15
CA CYS A 137 13.71 -6.10 -2.78
C CYS A 137 14.85 -7.08 -2.65
N GLU A 138 15.63 -7.26 -3.71
CA GLU A 138 16.68 -8.26 -3.75
C GLU A 138 17.62 -8.07 -2.55
N SER A 139 18.03 -9.19 -1.95
CA SER A 139 19.07 -9.15 -0.93
C SER A 139 20.36 -8.70 -1.61
N ASP A 140 20.99 -7.65 -1.08
CA ASP A 140 22.30 -7.21 -1.55
C ASP A 140 23.23 -8.45 -1.61
N LYS A 141 23.76 -8.73 -2.80
CA LYS A 141 24.78 -9.75 -3.00
C LYS A 141 26.10 -9.32 -2.38
#